data_AF-A0A9E3CCX3-F1
#
_entry.id   AF-A0A9E3CCX3-F1
#
_cell.length_a   1.000
_cell.length_b   1.000
_cell.length_c   1.000
_cell.angle_alpha   90.00
_cell.angle_beta   90.00
_cell.angle_gamma   90.00
#
_symmetry.space_group_name_H-M   'P 1'
#
loop_
_entity.id
_entity.type
_entity.pdbx_description
1 polymer ?
#
loop_
_entity_poly.entity_id
_entity_poly.type
_entity_poly.pdbx_seq_one_letter_code
_entity_poly.pdbx_strand_id
1 'polypeptide(L)'
;PILFDALTVGVAYIAGMLLLYLTSLPDFAILRDRAAEGSKEQRFYRRITNWRALYVVRWWTPKFAVQPVQWTGAEHQWRVLRRAEGVLILGILASFIASQTVLGWDFQLAAARNWDSSIFAPLFTLGSLLGGTALTALVMTQVNRMLGGRGFLKVMHYDNLGKLMIGLGLIWFYFRWCDYLTAWYGRTPEEWQLQNYRTSLFPWLAVLMGFGCFVAPVFGNMIGRIRRSIWGVCTISVFVLIGLATQRYLDTVPTFAPKYGKQPLLPDPASLFVFASIAAMFVLTYLLGARYFPIMSWWGMGKERTRTAERQMGNATVTVMVEDPPVWET
;
A
#
# COMPACT_ATOMS: atom_id res chain seq x y z
N PRO A 1 17.23 11.80 13.04
CA PRO A 1 16.70 10.80 12.07
C PRO A 1 15.54 9.97 12.67
N ILE A 2 15.78 9.22 13.75
CA ILE A 2 14.75 8.40 14.45
C ILE A 2 13.50 9.19 14.89
N LEU A 3 13.65 10.42 15.40
CA LEU A 3 12.50 11.27 15.75
C LEU A 3 11.66 11.62 14.50
N PHE A 4 12.31 11.91 13.38
CA PHE A 4 11.62 12.22 12.12
C PHE A 4 10.94 10.97 11.55
N ASP A 5 11.51 9.78 11.75
CA ASP A 5 10.88 8.52 11.37
C ASP A 5 9.56 8.33 12.16
N ALA A 6 9.62 8.45 13.49
CA ALA A 6 8.43 8.36 14.34
C ALA A 6 7.33 9.37 13.97
N LEU A 7 7.72 10.62 13.66
CA LEU A 7 6.79 11.67 13.24
C LEU A 7 6.17 11.37 11.87
N THR A 8 6.97 11.01 10.87
CA THR A 8 6.48 10.78 9.49
C THR A 8 5.59 9.54 9.43
N VAL A 9 5.95 8.46 10.11
CA VAL A 9 5.12 7.26 10.25
C VAL A 9 3.84 7.56 11.03
N GLY A 10 3.94 8.32 12.13
CA GLY A 10 2.77 8.74 12.91
C GLY A 10 1.77 9.57 12.09
N VAL A 11 2.26 10.54 11.32
CA VAL A 11 1.43 11.34 10.41
C VAL A 11 0.78 10.47 9.33
N ALA A 12 1.54 9.57 8.70
CA ALA A 12 1.01 8.66 7.68
C ALA A 12 -0.09 7.75 8.26
N TYR A 13 0.12 7.22 9.47
CA TYR A 13 -0.87 6.38 10.17
C TYR A 13 -2.15 7.16 10.49
N ILE A 14 -2.02 8.36 11.07
CA ILE A 14 -3.18 9.20 11.41
C ILE A 14 -3.94 9.60 10.15
N ALA A 15 -3.23 10.06 9.11
CA ALA A 15 -3.85 10.46 7.85
C ALA A 15 -4.53 9.26 7.15
N GLY A 16 -3.90 8.09 7.15
CA GLY A 16 -4.47 6.85 6.61
C GLY A 16 -5.73 6.41 7.35
N MET A 17 -5.72 6.44 8.68
CA MET A 17 -6.89 6.09 9.50
C MET A 17 -8.03 7.08 9.32
N LEU A 18 -7.72 8.38 9.22
CA LEU A 18 -8.70 9.43 8.91
C LEU A 18 -9.30 9.24 7.52
N LEU A 19 -8.48 8.94 6.51
CA LEU A 19 -8.97 8.68 5.15
C LEU A 19 -9.88 7.46 5.12
N LEU A 20 -9.47 6.35 5.75
CA LEU A 20 -10.28 5.14 5.85
C LEU A 20 -11.63 5.42 6.54
N TYR A 21 -11.61 6.14 7.66
CA TYR A 21 -12.83 6.53 8.37
C TYR A 21 -13.73 7.42 7.50
N LEU A 22 -13.19 8.45 6.86
CA LEU A 22 -13.97 9.39 6.06
C LEU A 22 -14.58 8.73 4.81
N THR A 23 -13.82 7.88 4.12
CA THR A 23 -14.29 7.18 2.92
C THR A 23 -15.33 6.10 3.21
N SER A 24 -15.32 5.54 4.43
CA SER A 24 -16.33 4.56 4.89
C SER A 24 -17.58 5.20 5.52
N LEU A 25 -17.60 6.52 5.74
CA LEU A 25 -18.78 7.22 6.30
C LEU A 25 -20.08 6.97 5.52
N PRO A 26 -20.11 7.07 4.17
CA PRO A 26 -21.34 6.83 3.43
C PRO A 26 -21.81 5.38 3.58
N ASP A 27 -20.88 4.43 3.65
CA ASP A 27 -21.20 3.02 3.83
C ASP A 27 -21.75 2.73 5.23
N PHE A 28 -21.19 3.36 6.27
CA PHE A 28 -21.74 3.29 7.62
C PHE A 28 -23.14 3.88 7.71
N ALA A 29 -23.45 4.92 6.93
CA ALA A 29 -24.80 5.46 6.86
C ALA A 29 -25.78 4.47 6.20
N ILE A 30 -25.37 3.79 5.13
CA ILE A 30 -26.18 2.73 4.51
C ILE A 30 -26.43 1.58 5.50
N LEU A 31 -25.41 1.15 6.24
CA LEU A 31 -25.54 0.09 7.25
C LEU A 31 -26.45 0.52 8.41
N ARG A 32 -26.38 1.78 8.84
CA ARG A 32 -27.28 2.36 9.84
C ARG A 32 -28.73 2.30 9.39
N ASP A 33 -29.00 2.64 8.12
CA ASP A 33 -30.36 2.75 7.59
C ASP A 33 -30.97 1.37 7.27
N ARG A 34 -30.14 0.35 7.03
CA ARG A 34 -30.58 -1.05 6.86
C ARG A 34 -30.75 -1.81 8.18
N ALA A 35 -30.09 -1.38 9.25
CA ALA A 35 -30.16 -2.07 10.54
C ALA A 35 -31.55 -1.92 11.17
N ALA A 36 -32.07 -3.00 11.76
CA ALA A 36 -33.38 -3.00 12.42
C ALA A 36 -33.45 -1.92 13.53
N GLU A 37 -34.59 -1.24 13.60
CA GLU A 37 -34.80 -0.13 14.54
C GLU A 37 -34.62 -0.57 16.00
N GLY A 38 -33.75 0.13 16.74
CA GLY A 38 -33.46 -0.16 18.15
C GLY A 38 -32.39 -1.23 18.40
N SER A 39 -31.88 -1.88 17.35
CA SER A 39 -30.80 -2.88 17.47
C SER A 39 -29.50 -2.31 18.04
N LYS A 40 -28.67 -3.16 18.65
CA LYS A 40 -27.33 -2.77 19.13
C LYS A 40 -26.45 -2.27 17.99
N GLU A 41 -26.61 -2.84 16.79
CA GLU A 41 -25.90 -2.48 15.57
C GLU A 41 -26.28 -1.08 15.08
N GLN A 42 -27.58 -0.76 15.02
CA GLN A 42 -28.03 0.58 14.64
C GLN A 42 -27.51 1.66 15.61
N ARG A 43 -27.47 1.38 16.92
CA ARG A 43 -26.89 2.29 17.93
C ARG A 43 -25.38 2.49 17.71
N PHE A 44 -24.66 1.43 17.38
CA PHE A 44 -23.23 1.48 17.06
C PHE A 44 -22.96 2.34 15.82
N TYR A 45 -23.61 2.04 14.69
CA TYR A 45 -23.44 2.81 13.46
C TYR A 45 -23.93 4.26 13.60
N ARG A 46 -24.99 4.52 14.36
CA ARG A 46 -25.42 5.89 14.69
C ARG A 46 -24.36 6.64 15.50
N ARG A 47 -23.65 5.98 16.41
CA ARG A 47 -22.53 6.60 17.16
C ARG A 47 -21.32 6.91 16.28
N ILE A 48 -21.03 6.06 15.30
CA ILE A 48 -19.91 6.21 14.36
C ILE A 48 -20.21 7.27 13.28
N THR A 49 -21.43 7.28 12.76
CA THR A 49 -21.89 8.25 11.72
C THR A 49 -22.21 9.62 12.29
N ASN A 50 -22.46 9.72 13.59
CA ASN A 50 -22.49 11.00 14.29
C ASN A 50 -21.08 11.60 14.23
N TRP A 51 -20.87 12.57 13.35
CA TRP A 51 -19.67 13.38 13.22
C TRP A 51 -19.38 14.16 14.51
N ARG A 52 -18.90 13.48 15.55
CA ARG A 52 -18.34 14.10 16.75
C ARG A 52 -16.85 14.42 16.57
N ALA A 53 -16.23 13.96 15.48
CA ALA A 53 -14.79 14.07 15.24
C ALA A 53 -14.29 15.50 14.93
N LEU A 54 -15.17 16.46 14.63
CA LEU A 54 -14.76 17.88 14.53
C LEU A 54 -14.63 18.58 15.88
N TYR A 55 -14.63 17.84 17.00
CA TYR A 55 -14.22 18.40 18.29
C TYR A 55 -12.74 18.85 18.31
N VAL A 56 -11.91 18.51 17.31
CA VAL A 56 -10.56 19.09 17.20
C VAL A 56 -10.61 20.59 16.88
N VAL A 57 -11.67 21.08 16.23
CA VAL A 57 -11.91 22.52 16.01
C VAL A 57 -12.58 23.19 17.24
N ARG A 58 -12.97 22.41 18.25
CA ARG A 58 -13.57 22.93 19.50
C ARG A 58 -12.61 23.81 20.30
N TRP A 59 -11.30 23.63 20.14
CA TRP A 59 -10.31 24.44 20.86
C TRP A 59 -10.15 25.85 20.28
N TRP A 60 -10.67 26.12 19.08
CA TRP A 60 -10.50 27.42 18.41
C TRP A 60 -11.79 28.26 18.29
N THR A 61 -12.98 27.67 18.42
CA THR A 61 -14.25 28.43 18.33
C THR A 61 -15.30 27.96 19.34
N PRO A 62 -15.33 28.50 20.58
CA PRO A 62 -16.26 28.08 21.63
C PRO A 62 -17.72 28.55 21.42
N LYS A 63 -18.03 29.34 20.38
CA LYS A 63 -19.35 29.99 20.22
C LYS A 63 -20.31 29.32 19.23
N PHE A 64 -19.92 28.26 18.52
CA PHE A 64 -20.82 27.56 17.61
C PHE A 64 -21.17 26.18 18.19
N ALA A 65 -22.36 26.07 18.77
CA ALA A 65 -22.98 24.79 19.07
C ALA A 65 -23.31 24.09 17.75
N VAL A 66 -22.32 23.41 17.17
CA VAL A 66 -22.54 22.59 15.98
C VAL A 66 -23.34 21.37 16.44
N GLN A 67 -24.60 21.29 15.98
CA GLN A 67 -25.43 20.10 16.17
C GLN A 67 -24.67 18.87 15.65
N PRO A 68 -24.87 17.67 16.25
CA PRO A 68 -24.30 16.45 15.69
C PRO A 68 -24.84 16.26 14.27
N VAL A 69 -24.02 16.62 13.28
CA VAL A 69 -24.38 16.47 11.87
C VAL A 69 -24.30 14.97 11.56
N GLN A 70 -25.46 14.32 11.51
CA GLN A 70 -25.55 12.98 10.98
C GLN A 70 -25.24 13.03 9.48
N TRP A 71 -24.55 12.00 8.98
CA TRP A 71 -24.45 11.82 7.54
C TRP A 71 -25.85 11.59 6.97
N THR A 72 -26.31 12.54 6.16
CA THR A 72 -27.62 12.53 5.49
C THR A 72 -27.49 12.43 3.98
N GLY A 73 -26.26 12.53 3.45
CA GLY A 73 -26.01 12.51 2.00
C GLY A 73 -26.29 13.84 1.31
N ALA A 74 -26.38 14.95 2.07
CA ALA A 74 -26.57 16.28 1.51
C ALA A 74 -25.41 16.69 0.57
N GLU A 75 -25.71 17.45 -0.48
CA GLU A 75 -24.72 17.84 -1.49
C GLU A 75 -23.51 18.60 -0.89
N HIS A 76 -23.74 19.43 0.14
CA HIS A 76 -22.66 20.09 0.86
C HIS A 76 -21.72 19.10 1.56
N GLN A 77 -22.26 18.07 2.22
CA GLN A 77 -21.46 17.02 2.89
C GLN A 77 -20.59 16.28 1.87
N TRP A 78 -21.14 15.96 0.70
CA TRP A 78 -20.38 15.35 -0.40
C TRP A 78 -19.27 16.24 -0.94
N ARG A 79 -19.49 17.56 -1.06
CA ARG A 79 -18.45 18.52 -1.48
C ARG A 79 -17.31 18.59 -0.46
N VAL A 80 -17.64 18.63 0.84
CA VAL A 80 -16.64 18.63 1.92
C VAL A 80 -15.86 17.31 1.93
N LEU A 81 -16.54 16.17 1.82
CA LEU A 81 -15.91 14.86 1.79
C LEU A 81 -14.90 14.73 0.64
N ARG A 82 -15.27 15.12 -0.58
CA ARG A 82 -14.37 15.08 -1.75
C ARG A 82 -13.13 15.96 -1.58
N ARG A 83 -13.27 17.15 -0.98
CA ARG A 83 -12.13 18.03 -0.69
C ARG A 83 -11.23 17.43 0.38
N ALA A 84 -11.80 16.92 1.46
CA ALA A 84 -11.05 16.28 2.52
C ALA A 84 -10.30 15.04 2.01
N GLU A 85 -10.95 14.21 1.20
CA GLU A 85 -10.35 13.05 0.52
C GLU A 85 -9.14 13.47 -0.33
N GLY A 86 -9.28 14.49 -1.18
CA GLY A 86 -8.18 14.98 -2.01
C GLY A 86 -6.98 15.49 -1.18
N VAL A 87 -7.22 16.26 -0.12
CA VAL A 87 -6.16 16.76 0.77
C VAL A 87 -5.47 15.61 1.51
N LEU A 88 -6.24 14.64 2.01
CA LEU A 88 -5.70 13.49 2.74
C LEU A 88 -4.90 12.56 1.84
N ILE A 89 -5.34 12.30 0.61
CA ILE A 89 -4.58 11.50 -0.37
C ILE A 89 -3.23 12.15 -0.65
N LEU A 90 -3.21 13.47 -0.89
CA LEU A 90 -1.96 14.21 -1.09
C LEU A 90 -1.06 14.16 0.15
N GLY A 91 -1.65 14.33 1.34
CA GLY A 91 -0.92 14.24 2.61
C GLY A 91 -0.33 12.85 2.87
N ILE A 92 -1.06 11.78 2.54
CA ILE A 92 -0.58 10.39 2.66
C ILE A 92 0.55 10.14 1.67
N LEU A 93 0.42 10.59 0.41
CA LEU A 93 1.48 10.44 -0.58
C LEU A 93 2.77 11.17 -0.15
N ALA A 94 2.64 12.41 0.32
CA ALA A 94 3.78 13.19 0.80
C ALA A 94 4.43 12.56 2.06
N SER A 95 3.62 12.14 3.04
CA SER A 95 4.13 11.49 4.25
C SER A 95 4.72 10.11 3.98
N PHE A 96 4.18 9.36 3.00
CA PHE A 96 4.78 8.12 2.52
C PHE A 96 6.18 8.36 1.98
N ILE A 97 6.36 9.29 1.02
CA ILE A 97 7.68 9.59 0.44
C ILE A 97 8.64 10.07 1.54
N ALA A 98 8.18 10.94 2.45
CA ALA A 98 8.98 11.43 3.55
C ALA A 98 9.43 10.30 4.49
N SER A 99 8.53 9.42 4.92
CA SER A 99 8.86 8.29 5.80
C SER A 99 9.87 7.34 5.16
N GLN A 100 9.69 6.98 3.89
CA GLN A 100 10.64 6.11 3.18
C GLN A 100 12.01 6.77 3.01
N THR A 101 12.05 8.08 2.79
CA THR A 101 13.30 8.84 2.67
C THR A 101 14.04 8.90 4.00
N VAL A 102 13.34 9.23 5.09
CA VAL A 102 13.93 9.28 6.44
C VAL A 102 14.43 7.91 6.87
N LEU A 103 13.64 6.85 6.66
CA LEU A 103 14.09 5.47 6.90
C LEU A 103 15.35 5.13 6.10
N GLY A 104 15.42 5.55 4.84
CA GLY A 104 16.61 5.40 4.01
C GLY A 104 17.84 6.05 4.63
N TRP A 105 17.71 7.29 5.12
CA TRP A 105 18.78 7.99 5.82
C TRP A 105 19.14 7.35 7.16
N ASP A 106 18.18 6.83 7.91
CA ASP A 106 18.44 6.12 9.17
C ASP A 106 19.37 4.92 8.93
N PHE A 107 19.12 4.14 7.88
CA PHE A 107 20.00 3.04 7.51
C PHE A 107 21.41 3.49 7.10
N GLN A 108 21.53 4.56 6.31
CA GLN A 108 22.83 5.10 5.88
C GLN A 108 23.63 5.67 7.06
N LEU A 109 22.99 6.47 7.90
CA LEU A 109 23.64 7.07 9.07
C LEU A 109 24.03 5.99 10.09
N ALA A 110 23.26 4.91 10.20
CA ALA A 110 23.58 3.77 11.06
C ALA A 110 24.75 2.93 10.52
N ALA A 111 24.88 2.79 9.19
CA ALA A 111 25.86 1.94 8.50
C ALA A 111 27.34 2.26 8.81
N ALA A 112 27.64 3.37 9.48
CA ALA A 112 28.99 3.94 9.60
C ALA A 112 29.60 4.24 8.21
N ARG A 113 30.79 4.85 8.18
CA ARG A 113 31.43 5.46 6.98
C ARG A 113 31.63 4.55 5.76
N ASN A 114 31.27 3.27 5.83
CA ASN A 114 31.56 2.26 4.81
C ASN A 114 30.52 2.23 3.66
N TRP A 115 29.40 2.95 3.79
CA TRP A 115 28.38 3.01 2.74
C TRP A 115 27.67 4.36 2.73
N ASP A 116 28.04 5.22 1.77
CA ASP A 116 27.36 6.48 1.51
C ASP A 116 26.77 6.45 0.09
N SER A 117 25.44 6.54 -0.03
CA SER A 117 24.77 6.48 -1.33
C SER A 117 23.57 7.42 -1.33
N SER A 118 23.70 8.53 -2.07
CA SER A 118 22.61 9.50 -2.23
C SER A 118 21.35 8.89 -2.86
N ILE A 119 21.50 7.78 -3.59
CA ILE A 119 20.43 7.14 -4.35
C ILE A 119 19.61 6.14 -3.54
N PHE A 120 20.08 5.76 -2.35
CA PHE A 120 19.47 4.68 -1.58
C PHE A 120 18.10 5.05 -0.99
N ALA A 121 17.83 6.31 -0.63
CA ALA A 121 16.48 6.72 -0.21
C ALA A 121 15.42 6.55 -1.32
N PRO A 122 15.65 7.02 -2.57
CA PRO A 122 14.80 6.68 -3.71
C PRO A 122 14.67 5.18 -3.96
N LEU A 123 15.78 4.42 -3.92
CA LEU A 123 15.77 2.96 -4.07
C LEU A 123 14.89 2.28 -3.00
N PHE A 124 14.99 2.74 -1.75
CA PHE A 124 14.23 2.23 -0.62
C PHE A 124 12.73 2.46 -0.83
N THR A 125 12.37 3.69 -1.22
CA THR A 125 10.99 4.12 -1.54
C THR A 125 10.38 3.29 -2.67
N LEU A 126 11.11 3.10 -3.77
CA LEU A 126 10.65 2.30 -4.91
C LEU A 126 10.48 0.82 -4.56
N GLY A 127 11.40 0.27 -3.76
CA GLY A 127 11.27 -1.09 -3.23
C GLY A 127 10.00 -1.25 -2.38
N SER A 128 9.72 -0.28 -1.51
CA SER A 128 8.50 -0.28 -0.68
C SER A 128 7.22 -0.14 -1.52
N LEU A 129 7.24 0.67 -2.58
CA LEU A 129 6.11 0.80 -3.50
C LEU A 129 5.87 -0.50 -4.29
N LEU A 130 6.93 -1.12 -4.80
CA LEU A 130 6.87 -2.43 -5.46
C LEU A 130 6.33 -3.51 -4.51
N GLY A 131 6.82 -3.57 -3.28
CA GLY A 131 6.34 -4.50 -2.25
C GLY A 131 4.88 -4.26 -1.86
N GLY A 132 4.47 -2.99 -1.74
CA GLY A 132 3.08 -2.62 -1.48
C GLY A 132 2.13 -3.07 -2.58
N THR A 133 2.51 -2.88 -3.85
CA THR A 133 1.70 -3.37 -4.99
C THR A 133 1.60 -4.89 -5.03
N ALA A 134 2.71 -5.60 -4.76
CA ALA A 134 2.73 -7.05 -4.67
C ALA A 134 1.82 -7.57 -3.54
N LEU A 135 1.95 -6.99 -2.35
CA LEU A 135 1.11 -7.32 -1.19
C LEU A 135 -0.37 -7.04 -1.46
N THR A 136 -0.67 -5.93 -2.13
CA THR A 136 -2.04 -5.56 -2.52
C THR A 136 -2.66 -6.62 -3.42
N ALA A 137 -1.93 -7.11 -4.43
CA ALA A 137 -2.41 -8.19 -5.29
C ALA A 137 -2.68 -9.50 -4.52
N LEU A 138 -1.85 -9.84 -3.51
CA LEU A 138 -2.09 -11.00 -2.65
C LEU A 138 -3.34 -10.83 -1.79
N VAL A 139 -3.48 -9.68 -1.13
CA VAL A 139 -4.65 -9.37 -0.29
C VAL A 139 -5.93 -9.37 -1.12
N MET A 140 -5.92 -8.73 -2.29
CA MET A 140 -7.05 -8.74 -3.22
C MET A 140 -7.46 -10.15 -3.62
N THR A 141 -6.49 -11.04 -3.87
CA THR A 141 -6.79 -12.43 -4.20
C THR A 141 -7.45 -13.17 -3.03
N GLN A 142 -6.97 -12.96 -1.81
CA GLN A 142 -7.58 -13.57 -0.62
C GLN A 142 -8.99 -13.04 -0.38
N VAL A 143 -9.20 -11.73 -0.49
CA VAL A 143 -10.53 -11.11 -0.39
C VAL A 143 -11.47 -11.66 -1.45
N ASN A 144 -11.02 -11.80 -2.71
CA ASN A 144 -11.82 -12.37 -3.79
C ASN A 144 -12.29 -13.80 -3.47
N ARG A 145 -11.40 -14.61 -2.88
CA ARG A 145 -11.73 -15.98 -2.44
C ARG A 145 -12.73 -15.98 -1.29
N MET A 146 -12.56 -15.11 -0.29
CA MET A 146 -13.48 -15.00 0.85
C MET A 146 -14.88 -14.53 0.43
N LEU A 147 -14.97 -13.67 -0.58
CA LEU A 147 -16.24 -13.17 -1.12
C LEU A 147 -16.92 -14.15 -2.12
N GLY A 148 -16.36 -15.35 -2.31
CA GLY A 148 -16.93 -16.37 -3.20
C GLY A 148 -16.84 -16.02 -4.68
N GLY A 149 -15.93 -15.13 -5.09
CA GLY A 149 -15.72 -14.81 -6.50
C GLY A 149 -16.88 -14.10 -7.19
N ARG A 150 -17.72 -13.36 -6.44
CA ARG A 150 -18.89 -12.59 -6.91
C ARG A 150 -18.58 -11.41 -7.88
N GLY A 151 -17.55 -11.51 -8.72
CA GLY A 151 -17.30 -10.58 -9.82
C GLY A 151 -16.83 -9.16 -9.48
N PHE A 152 -16.72 -8.81 -8.19
CA PHE A 152 -16.28 -7.47 -7.79
C PHE A 152 -14.82 -7.17 -8.18
N LEU A 153 -13.93 -8.15 -8.02
CA LEU A 153 -12.52 -8.02 -8.39
C LEU A 153 -12.28 -8.64 -9.77
N LYS A 154 -12.38 -7.79 -10.80
CA LYS A 154 -12.20 -8.16 -12.22
C LYS A 154 -10.74 -8.42 -12.56
N VAL A 155 -10.52 -9.22 -13.61
CA VAL A 155 -9.18 -9.50 -14.20
C VAL A 155 -8.45 -8.21 -14.58
N MET A 156 -9.18 -7.15 -14.98
CA MET A 156 -8.60 -5.84 -15.30
C MET A 156 -7.80 -5.23 -14.14
N HIS A 157 -8.24 -5.44 -12.89
CA HIS A 157 -7.52 -4.90 -11.72
C HIS A 157 -6.16 -5.59 -11.55
N TYR A 158 -6.11 -6.91 -11.72
CA TYR A 158 -4.86 -7.68 -11.70
C TYR A 158 -3.96 -7.30 -12.89
N ASP A 159 -4.54 -7.06 -14.07
CA ASP A 159 -3.78 -6.65 -15.25
C ASP A 159 -3.11 -5.28 -15.06
N ASN A 160 -3.81 -4.35 -14.42
CA ASN A 160 -3.28 -3.02 -14.12
C ASN A 160 -2.21 -3.08 -13.02
N LEU A 161 -2.40 -3.89 -11.97
CA LEU A 161 -1.36 -4.10 -10.95
C LEU A 161 -0.10 -4.73 -11.55
N GLY A 162 -0.26 -5.72 -12.44
CA GLY A 162 0.88 -6.32 -13.14
C GLY A 162 1.66 -5.30 -13.98
N LYS A 163 0.97 -4.39 -14.70
CA LYS A 163 1.65 -3.31 -15.45
C LYS A 163 2.37 -2.32 -14.52
N LEU A 164 1.78 -2.00 -13.38
CA LEU A 164 2.40 -1.15 -12.37
C LEU A 164 3.68 -1.81 -11.82
N MET A 165 3.65 -3.11 -11.52
CA MET A 165 4.82 -3.87 -11.07
C MET A 165 5.94 -3.90 -12.13
N ILE A 166 5.61 -3.96 -13.42
CA ILE A 166 6.60 -3.85 -14.51
C ILE A 166 7.31 -2.49 -14.43
N GLY A 167 6.54 -1.40 -14.37
CA GLY A 167 7.10 -0.05 -14.30
C GLY A 167 7.99 0.15 -13.08
N LEU A 168 7.53 -0.29 -11.91
CA LEU A 168 8.30 -0.20 -10.66
C LEU A 168 9.54 -1.08 -10.68
N GLY A 169 9.48 -2.29 -11.24
CA GLY A 169 10.63 -3.19 -11.37
C GLY A 169 11.72 -2.63 -12.30
N LEU A 170 11.33 -2.00 -13.41
CA LEU A 170 12.27 -1.32 -14.32
C LEU A 170 12.99 -0.16 -13.64
N ILE A 171 12.23 0.69 -12.95
CA ILE A 171 12.80 1.84 -12.22
C ILE A 171 13.70 1.33 -11.09
N TRP A 172 13.26 0.34 -10.32
CA TRP A 172 14.09 -0.28 -9.29
C TRP A 172 15.42 -0.80 -9.85
N PHE A 173 15.39 -1.48 -10.99
CA PHE A 173 16.60 -2.00 -11.64
C PHE A 173 17.53 -0.87 -12.08
N TYR A 174 17.00 0.19 -12.68
CA TYR A 174 17.78 1.38 -13.03
C TYR A 174 18.51 1.96 -11.80
N PHE A 175 17.80 2.18 -10.70
CA PHE A 175 18.38 2.73 -9.48
C PHE A 175 19.42 1.79 -8.84
N ARG A 176 19.13 0.48 -8.79
CA ARG A 176 20.08 -0.53 -8.29
C ARG A 176 21.34 -0.60 -9.16
N TRP A 177 21.17 -0.49 -10.47
CA TRP A 177 22.28 -0.50 -11.42
C TRP A 177 23.13 0.77 -11.29
N CYS A 178 22.51 1.95 -11.12
CA CYS A 178 23.21 3.19 -10.84
C CYS A 178 24.06 3.10 -9.55
N ASP A 179 23.50 2.58 -8.45
CA ASP A 179 24.23 2.38 -7.18
C ASP A 179 25.46 1.48 -7.34
N TYR A 180 25.33 0.41 -8.14
CA TYR A 180 26.45 -0.47 -8.46
C TYR A 180 27.50 0.22 -9.35
N LEU A 181 27.06 0.93 -10.40
CA LEU A 181 27.95 1.61 -11.33
C LEU A 181 28.77 2.71 -10.66
N THR A 182 28.16 3.50 -9.76
CA THR A 182 28.88 4.55 -9.05
C THR A 182 29.95 3.99 -8.13
N ALA A 183 29.69 2.87 -7.44
CA ALA A 183 30.70 2.19 -6.62
C ALA A 183 31.82 1.60 -7.49
N TRP A 184 31.49 0.99 -8.63
CA TRP A 184 32.49 0.43 -9.56
C TRP A 184 33.37 1.50 -10.21
N TYR A 185 32.77 2.62 -10.63
CA TYR A 185 33.48 3.73 -11.26
C TYR A 185 34.27 4.59 -10.25
N GLY A 186 33.70 4.84 -9.07
CA GLY A 186 34.31 5.65 -8.02
C GLY A 186 35.56 5.03 -7.40
N ARG A 187 35.68 3.70 -7.43
CA ARG A 187 36.86 2.92 -6.95
C ARG A 187 37.31 3.24 -5.52
N THR A 188 36.40 3.75 -4.69
CA THR A 188 36.56 3.88 -3.25
C THR A 188 36.74 2.46 -2.65
N PRO A 189 37.87 2.17 -1.97
CA PRO A 189 38.16 0.81 -1.52
C PRO A 189 37.08 0.22 -0.62
N GLU A 190 36.47 1.05 0.24
CA GLU A 190 35.46 0.65 1.21
C GLU A 190 34.13 0.25 0.52
N GLU A 191 33.61 1.10 -0.38
CA GLU A 191 32.34 0.85 -1.07
C GLU A 191 32.46 -0.30 -2.07
N TRP A 192 33.60 -0.41 -2.77
CA TRP A 192 33.85 -1.51 -3.70
C TRP A 192 33.96 -2.85 -2.96
N GLN A 193 34.64 -2.88 -1.81
CA GLN A 193 34.67 -4.07 -0.96
C GLN A 193 33.28 -4.46 -0.48
N LEU A 194 32.43 -3.51 -0.10
CA LEU A 194 31.05 -3.78 0.31
C LEU A 194 30.22 -4.42 -0.82
N GLN A 195 30.30 -3.89 -2.05
CA GLN A 195 29.60 -4.47 -3.19
C GLN A 195 30.11 -5.88 -3.54
N ASN A 196 31.42 -6.11 -3.40
CA ASN A 196 32.00 -7.44 -3.54
C ASN A 196 31.52 -8.37 -2.42
N TYR A 197 31.42 -7.92 -1.18
CA TYR A 197 30.90 -8.75 -0.09
C TYR A 197 29.43 -9.16 -0.31
N ARG A 198 28.59 -8.25 -0.80
CA ARG A 198 27.19 -8.54 -1.12
C ARG A 198 27.03 -9.67 -2.15
N THR A 199 27.94 -9.75 -3.11
CA THR A 199 27.87 -10.72 -4.23
C THR A 199 28.68 -11.98 -3.98
N SER A 200 29.86 -11.88 -3.36
CA SER A 200 30.76 -13.01 -3.11
C SER A 200 30.40 -13.83 -1.88
N LEU A 201 30.00 -13.18 -0.77
CA LEU A 201 29.57 -13.89 0.43
C LEU A 201 28.13 -14.38 0.31
N PHE A 202 27.31 -13.70 -0.51
CA PHE A 202 25.89 -14.04 -0.64
C PHE A 202 25.35 -14.21 -2.08
N PRO A 203 25.98 -15.03 -2.94
CA PRO A 203 25.66 -15.11 -4.37
C PRO A 203 24.21 -15.53 -4.63
N TRP A 204 23.70 -16.54 -3.91
CA TRP A 204 22.34 -17.05 -4.08
C TRP A 204 21.27 -16.03 -3.65
N LEU A 205 21.55 -15.23 -2.62
CA LEU A 205 20.66 -14.16 -2.18
C LEU A 205 20.68 -13.01 -3.19
N ALA A 206 21.83 -12.68 -3.77
CA ALA A 206 21.93 -11.66 -4.82
C ALA A 206 21.14 -12.07 -6.07
N VAL A 207 21.21 -13.35 -6.47
CA VAL A 207 20.40 -13.91 -7.55
C VAL A 207 18.92 -13.86 -7.21
N LEU A 208 18.53 -14.24 -5.99
CA LEU A 208 17.13 -14.21 -5.55
C LEU A 208 16.58 -12.78 -5.50
N MET A 209 17.38 -11.80 -5.08
CA MET A 209 17.04 -10.38 -5.15
C MET A 209 16.83 -9.93 -6.60
N GLY A 210 17.78 -10.19 -7.50
CA GLY A 210 17.67 -9.82 -8.91
C GLY A 210 16.46 -10.49 -9.57
N PHE A 211 16.22 -11.76 -9.25
CA PHE A 211 15.06 -12.49 -9.74
C PHE A 211 13.75 -11.90 -9.21
N GLY A 212 13.62 -11.70 -7.90
CA GLY A 212 12.38 -11.25 -7.27
C GLY A 212 12.06 -9.78 -7.53
N CYS A 213 13.05 -8.89 -7.51
CA CYS A 213 12.81 -7.45 -7.67
C CYS A 213 12.75 -6.97 -9.13
N PHE A 214 13.36 -7.72 -10.06
CA PHE A 214 13.43 -7.34 -11.48
C PHE A 214 12.87 -8.43 -12.41
N VAL A 215 13.46 -9.62 -12.42
CA VAL A 215 13.13 -10.62 -13.46
C VAL A 215 11.67 -11.07 -13.39
N ALA A 216 11.19 -11.45 -12.22
CA ALA A 216 9.83 -11.90 -11.99
C ALA A 216 8.78 -10.81 -12.25
N PRO A 217 8.86 -9.58 -11.66
CA PRO A 217 7.86 -8.54 -11.90
C PRO A 217 7.88 -8.00 -13.32
N VAL A 218 9.04 -7.91 -13.98
CA VAL A 218 9.15 -7.38 -15.35
C VAL A 218 8.80 -8.45 -16.37
N PHE A 219 9.58 -9.51 -16.49
CA PHE A 219 9.39 -10.52 -17.54
C PHE A 219 8.17 -11.40 -17.29
N GLY A 220 7.88 -11.73 -16.03
CA GLY A 220 6.68 -12.51 -15.68
C GLY A 220 5.39 -11.79 -16.06
N ASN A 221 5.24 -10.51 -15.68
CA ASN A 221 4.03 -9.74 -16.00
C ASN A 221 4.01 -9.22 -17.45
N MET A 222 5.14 -9.20 -18.16
CA MET A 222 5.15 -8.85 -19.60
C MET A 222 4.36 -9.87 -20.42
N ILE A 223 4.32 -11.12 -19.97
CA ILE A 223 3.51 -12.18 -20.58
C ILE A 223 2.03 -11.95 -20.25
N GLY A 224 1.26 -11.47 -21.23
CA GLY A 224 -0.16 -11.13 -21.06
C GLY A 224 -1.04 -12.29 -20.56
N ARG A 225 -0.64 -13.55 -20.80
CA ARG A 225 -1.33 -14.73 -20.24
C ARG A 225 -1.18 -14.84 -18.73
N ILE A 226 0.02 -14.59 -18.21
CA ILE A 226 0.29 -14.65 -16.76
C ILE A 226 -0.39 -13.47 -16.06
N ARG A 227 -0.31 -12.29 -16.66
CA ARG A 227 -0.88 -11.05 -16.11
C ARG A 227 -2.42 -11.05 -16.04
N ARG A 228 -3.09 -11.81 -16.91
CA ARG A 228 -4.55 -12.02 -16.88
C ARG A 228 -4.98 -13.20 -15.99
N SER A 229 -4.02 -13.91 -15.39
CA SER A 229 -4.29 -15.00 -14.46
C SER A 229 -4.10 -14.54 -13.02
N ILE A 230 -5.12 -14.70 -12.18
CA ILE A 230 -5.07 -14.35 -10.75
C ILE A 230 -3.89 -15.07 -10.07
N TRP A 231 -3.76 -16.39 -10.31
CA TRP A 231 -2.68 -17.20 -9.76
C TRP A 231 -1.29 -16.82 -10.32
N GLY A 232 -1.24 -16.38 -11.58
CA GLY A 232 -0.02 -15.89 -12.21
C GLY A 232 0.52 -14.65 -11.50
N VAL A 233 -0.32 -13.63 -11.33
CA VAL A 233 0.04 -12.40 -10.62
C VAL A 233 0.37 -12.68 -9.15
N CYS A 234 -0.38 -13.55 -8.46
CA CYS A 234 -0.06 -13.97 -7.10
C CYS A 234 1.33 -14.57 -6.95
N THR A 235 1.69 -15.48 -7.85
CA THR A 235 3.00 -16.15 -7.81
C THR A 235 4.12 -15.14 -7.99
N ILE A 236 3.97 -14.20 -8.92
CA ILE A 236 4.93 -13.11 -9.12
C ILE A 236 5.02 -12.23 -7.88
N SER A 237 3.88 -11.87 -7.26
CA SER A 237 3.87 -11.07 -6.03
C SER A 237 4.62 -11.73 -4.88
N VAL A 238 4.51 -13.06 -4.72
CA VAL A 238 5.30 -13.79 -3.71
C VAL A 238 6.79 -13.68 -4.00
N PHE A 239 7.22 -13.88 -5.24
CA PHE A 239 8.63 -13.71 -5.63
C PHE A 239 9.14 -12.29 -5.39
N VAL A 240 8.32 -11.28 -5.65
CA VAL A 240 8.65 -9.88 -5.37
C VAL A 240 8.86 -9.63 -3.89
N LEU A 241 7.98 -10.13 -3.03
CA LEU A 241 8.13 -9.96 -1.57
C LEU A 241 9.37 -10.68 -1.04
N ILE A 242 9.66 -11.89 -1.53
CA ILE A 242 10.88 -12.64 -1.19
C ILE A 242 12.13 -11.88 -1.67
N GLY A 243 12.09 -11.35 -2.91
CA GLY A 243 13.17 -10.55 -3.48
C GLY A 243 13.45 -9.29 -2.65
N LEU A 244 12.41 -8.58 -2.22
CA LEU A 244 12.54 -7.38 -1.38
C LEU A 244 13.05 -7.71 0.03
N ALA A 245 12.57 -8.81 0.64
CA ALA A 245 13.11 -9.28 1.92
C ALA A 245 14.61 -9.60 1.82
N THR A 246 14.99 -10.27 0.73
CA THR A 246 16.39 -10.59 0.44
C THR A 246 17.23 -9.35 0.18
N GLN A 247 16.68 -8.37 -0.55
CA GLN A 247 17.31 -7.06 -0.72
C GLN A 247 17.60 -6.43 0.65
N ARG A 248 16.61 -6.35 1.55
CA ARG A 248 16.79 -5.68 2.86
C ARG A 248 17.85 -6.41 3.71
N TYR A 249 17.93 -7.73 3.60
CA TYR A 249 18.99 -8.51 4.21
C TYR A 249 20.38 -8.15 3.65
N LEU A 250 20.54 -8.11 2.32
CA LEU A 250 21.82 -7.78 1.65
C LEU A 250 22.24 -6.32 1.81
N ASP A 251 21.29 -5.39 1.95
CA ASP A 251 21.58 -3.99 2.19
C ASP A 251 22.02 -3.76 3.66
N THR A 252 21.55 -4.60 4.60
CA THR A 252 21.81 -4.46 6.04
C THR A 252 22.99 -5.32 6.50
N VAL A 253 22.91 -6.65 6.39
CA VAL A 253 23.83 -7.57 7.05
C VAL A 253 25.29 -7.39 6.62
N PRO A 254 25.64 -7.34 5.32
CA PRO A 254 27.02 -7.11 4.88
C PRO A 254 27.57 -5.74 5.30
N THR A 255 26.71 -4.74 5.41
CA THR A 255 27.08 -3.39 5.81
C THR A 255 27.47 -3.34 7.30
N PHE A 256 26.76 -4.08 8.16
CA PHE A 256 27.02 -4.11 9.60
C PHE A 256 27.98 -5.23 10.04
N ALA A 257 28.09 -6.33 9.31
CA ALA A 257 28.86 -7.52 9.71
C ALA A 257 30.35 -7.23 10.05
N PRO A 258 31.09 -6.42 9.28
CA PRO A 258 32.50 -6.10 9.60
C PRO A 258 32.67 -5.40 10.95
N LYS A 259 31.70 -4.55 11.35
CA LYS A 259 31.73 -3.81 12.62
C LYS A 259 31.52 -4.72 13.83
N TYR A 260 30.81 -5.83 13.66
CA TYR A 260 30.48 -6.77 14.73
C TYR A 260 31.36 -8.03 14.71
N GLY A 261 32.31 -8.14 13.77
CA GLY A 261 33.23 -9.28 13.64
C GLY A 261 32.52 -10.62 13.37
N LYS A 262 31.28 -10.58 12.87
CA LYS A 262 30.46 -11.79 12.66
C LYS A 262 30.55 -12.26 11.21
N GLN A 263 30.84 -13.55 11.03
CA GLN A 263 30.54 -14.32 9.81
C GLN A 263 29.04 -14.22 9.45
N PRO A 264 28.61 -14.53 8.21
CA PRO A 264 27.24 -14.37 7.75
C PRO A 264 26.21 -14.76 8.82
N LEU A 265 25.45 -13.77 9.30
CA LEU A 265 24.53 -13.95 10.40
C LEU A 265 23.31 -14.73 9.88
N LEU A 266 23.32 -16.05 10.06
CA LEU A 266 22.11 -16.83 9.91
C LEU A 266 21.09 -16.34 10.94
N PRO A 267 19.80 -16.24 10.57
CA PRO A 267 18.78 -15.75 11.48
C PRO A 267 18.67 -16.69 12.68
N ASP A 268 18.85 -16.13 13.87
CA ASP A 268 18.63 -16.83 15.13
C ASP A 268 17.14 -17.24 15.25
N PRO A 269 16.79 -18.39 15.86
CA PRO A 269 15.40 -18.78 16.04
C PRO A 269 14.53 -17.71 16.71
N ALA A 270 15.08 -16.90 17.63
CA ALA A 270 14.33 -15.79 18.22
C ALA A 270 14.00 -14.71 17.19
N SER A 271 14.91 -14.42 16.25
CA SER A 271 14.67 -13.45 15.17
C SER A 271 13.58 -13.91 14.20
N LEU A 272 13.52 -15.22 13.89
CA LEU A 272 12.46 -15.80 13.09
C LEU A 272 11.10 -15.73 13.80
N PHE A 273 11.08 -15.98 15.12
CA PHE A 273 9.87 -15.85 15.94
C PHE A 273 9.34 -14.41 15.96
N VAL A 274 10.23 -13.42 16.11
CA VAL A 274 9.86 -12.00 16.06
C VAL A 274 9.28 -11.65 14.68
N PHE A 275 9.93 -12.09 13.60
CA PHE A 275 9.43 -11.87 12.24
C PHE A 275 8.04 -12.49 12.02
N ALA A 276 7.85 -13.74 12.44
CA ALA A 276 6.56 -14.44 12.38
C ALA A 276 5.49 -13.72 13.21
N SER A 277 5.85 -13.19 14.38
CA SER A 277 4.94 -12.44 15.26
C SER A 277 4.49 -11.12 14.62
N ILE A 278 5.38 -10.40 13.95
CA ILE A 278 5.04 -9.16 13.22
C ILE A 278 4.10 -9.48 12.04
N ALA A 279 4.38 -10.55 11.30
CA ALA A 279 3.51 -10.99 10.21
C ALA A 279 2.12 -11.40 10.73
N ALA A 280 2.06 -12.13 11.86
CA ALA A 280 0.81 -12.49 12.51
C ALA A 280 0.04 -11.26 13.01
N MET A 281 0.73 -10.27 13.59
CA MET A 281 0.14 -9.01 14.02
C MET A 281 -0.47 -8.26 12.84
N PHE A 282 0.23 -8.19 11.70
CA PHE A 282 -0.28 -7.56 10.48
C PHE A 282 -1.58 -8.24 10.00
N VAL A 283 -1.60 -9.58 9.94
CA VAL A 283 -2.80 -10.34 9.56
C VAL A 283 -3.94 -10.09 10.55
N LEU A 284 -3.66 -10.11 11.85
CA LEU A 284 -4.66 -9.85 12.89
C LEU A 284 -5.26 -8.44 12.74
N THR A 285 -4.44 -7.41 12.58
CA THR A 285 -4.91 -6.03 12.39
C THR A 285 -5.74 -5.90 11.12
N TYR A 286 -5.35 -6.56 10.03
CA TYR A 286 -6.13 -6.58 8.80
C TYR A 286 -7.50 -7.24 8.99
N LEU A 287 -7.55 -8.41 9.65
CA LEU A 287 -8.80 -9.12 9.93
C LEU A 287 -9.73 -8.34 10.89
N LEU A 288 -9.16 -7.66 11.89
CA LEU A 288 -9.90 -6.74 12.75
C LEU A 288 -10.47 -5.58 11.93
N GLY A 289 -9.67 -4.97 11.05
CA GLY A 289 -10.10 -3.95 10.12
C GLY A 289 -11.27 -4.42 9.24
N ALA A 290 -11.14 -5.59 8.63
CA ALA A 290 -12.17 -6.21 7.77
C ALA A 290 -13.47 -6.54 8.52
N ARG A 291 -13.42 -6.71 9.85
CA ARG A 291 -14.62 -6.93 10.68
C ARG A 291 -15.37 -5.62 10.97
N TYR A 292 -14.66 -4.52 11.20
CA TYR A 292 -15.27 -3.25 11.62
C TYR A 292 -15.56 -2.30 10.45
N PHE A 293 -14.75 -2.36 9.40
CA PHE A 293 -14.92 -1.56 8.20
C PHE A 293 -15.46 -2.41 7.05
N PRO A 294 -16.30 -1.84 6.17
CA PRO A 294 -16.75 -2.53 4.98
C PRO A 294 -15.53 -2.82 4.07
N ILE A 295 -15.32 -4.09 3.73
CA ILE A 295 -14.18 -4.55 2.90
C ILE A 295 -14.21 -3.90 1.50
N MET A 296 -15.41 -3.58 1.01
CA MET A 296 -15.59 -2.84 -0.23
C MET A 296 -16.48 -1.63 -0.01
N SER A 297 -16.11 -0.52 -0.65
CA SER A 297 -16.92 0.70 -0.61
C SER A 297 -18.13 0.55 -1.52
N TRP A 298 -19.33 0.53 -0.93
CA TRP A 298 -20.56 0.29 -1.67
C TRP A 298 -20.93 1.51 -2.51
N TRP A 299 -20.77 2.70 -1.93
CA TRP A 299 -21.00 3.95 -2.64
C TRP A 299 -20.01 4.16 -3.79
N GLY A 300 -18.76 3.70 -3.64
CA GLY A 300 -17.71 3.78 -4.66
C GLY A 300 -18.04 2.93 -5.88
N MET A 301 -18.44 1.67 -5.64
CA MET A 301 -18.92 0.78 -6.70
C MET A 301 -20.20 1.31 -7.36
N GLY A 302 -21.09 1.98 -6.61
CA GLY A 302 -22.28 2.63 -7.15
C GLY A 302 -21.97 3.67 -8.24
N LYS A 303 -20.85 4.40 -8.13
CA LYS A 303 -20.41 5.35 -9.17
C LYS A 303 -19.91 4.66 -10.44
N GLU A 304 -19.25 3.51 -10.30
CA GLU A 304 -18.79 2.75 -11.47
C GLU A 304 -19.93 2.09 -12.25
N ARG A 305 -21.11 1.95 -11.64
CA ARG A 305 -22.32 1.42 -12.30
C ARG A 305 -22.94 2.40 -13.28
N THR A 306 -22.81 3.71 -13.05
CA THR A 306 -23.33 4.73 -13.97
C THR A 306 -22.34 4.96 -15.09
N ARG A 307 -22.59 4.36 -16.25
CA ARG A 307 -21.83 4.61 -17.48
C ARG A 307 -22.64 5.51 -18.41
N THR A 308 -21.99 6.49 -19.01
CA THR A 308 -22.55 7.23 -20.13
C THR A 308 -22.49 6.33 -21.36
N ALA A 309 -23.64 5.87 -21.84
CA ALA A 309 -23.78 5.15 -23.10
C ALA A 309 -24.55 6.01 -24.09
N GLU A 310 -24.09 6.07 -25.34
CA GLU A 310 -24.86 6.70 -26.40
C GLU A 310 -25.97 5.73 -26.83
N ARG A 311 -27.24 6.15 -26.67
CA ARG A 311 -28.37 5.48 -27.33
C ARG A 311 -28.93 6.36 -28.41
N GLN A 312 -29.25 5.73 -29.53
CA GLN A 312 -29.98 6.35 -30.59
C GLN A 312 -31.46 6.46 -30.17
N MET A 313 -31.97 7.68 -30.02
CA MET A 313 -33.37 7.96 -29.78
C MET A 313 -33.92 8.72 -30.99
N GLY A 314 -34.61 8.00 -31.88
CA GLY A 314 -35.01 8.54 -33.17
C GLY A 314 -33.79 8.87 -34.05
N ASN A 315 -33.70 10.11 -34.53
CA ASN A 315 -32.59 10.57 -35.38
C ASN A 315 -31.42 11.20 -34.60
N ALA A 316 -31.48 11.27 -33.26
CA ALA A 316 -30.42 11.85 -32.44
C ALA A 316 -29.72 10.79 -31.58
N THR A 317 -28.40 10.88 -31.50
CA THR A 317 -27.60 10.15 -30.51
C THR A 317 -27.59 10.95 -29.21
N VAL A 318 -28.25 10.42 -28.18
CA VAL A 318 -28.31 11.03 -26.86
C VAL A 318 -27.41 10.24 -25.92
N THR A 319 -26.56 10.94 -25.19
CA THR A 319 -25.77 10.34 -24.12
C THR A 319 -26.68 10.07 -22.94
N VAL A 320 -26.99 8.79 -22.69
CA VAL A 320 -27.84 8.35 -21.60
C VAL A 320 -26.97 7.76 -20.50
N MET A 321 -27.31 8.03 -19.24
CA MET A 321 -26.73 7.32 -18.11
C MET A 321 -27.39 5.95 -18.02
N VAL A 322 -26.62 4.89 -18.25
CA VAL A 322 -27.04 3.50 -18.07
C VAL A 322 -26.44 3.00 -16.76
N GLU A 323 -27.29 2.46 -15.89
CA GLU A 323 -26.86 1.81 -14.66
C GLU A 323 -26.78 0.30 -14.89
N ASP A 324 -25.57 -0.26 -14.80
CA ASP A 324 -25.40 -1.71 -14.90
C ASP A 324 -26.14 -2.41 -13.74
N PRO A 325 -26.80 -3.57 -13.96
CA PRO A 325 -27.47 -4.30 -12.90
C PRO A 325 -26.49 -4.64 -11.77
N PRO A 326 -26.95 -4.65 -10.52
CA PRO A 326 -26.06 -4.87 -9.41
C PRO A 326 -25.48 -6.27 -9.44
N VAL A 327 -24.16 -6.39 -9.22
CA VAL A 327 -23.40 -7.66 -9.30
C VAL A 327 -23.89 -8.71 -8.29
N TRP A 328 -24.72 -8.34 -7.32
CA TRP A 328 -25.30 -9.25 -6.33
C TRP A 328 -26.67 -9.83 -6.72
N GLU A 329 -27.25 -9.42 -7.86
CA GLU A 329 -28.47 -10.01 -8.43
C GLU A 329 -28.19 -11.12 -9.45
N THR A 330 -26.92 -11.32 -9.83
CA THR A 330 -26.44 -12.38 -10.75
C THR A 330 -25.61 -13.42 -10.02
#